data_AF-A0A7J8WFV4-F1
#
_entry.id   AF-A0A7J8WFV4-F1
#
_cell.length_a   1.000
_cell.length_b   1.000
_cell.length_c   1.000
_cell.angle_alpha   90.00
_cell.angle_beta   90.00
_cell.angle_gamma   90.00
#
_symmetry.space_group_name_H-M   'P 1'
#
loop_
_entity.id
_entity.type
_entity.pdbx_description
1 polymer ?
#
loop_
_entity_poly.entity_id
_entity_poly.type
_entity_poly.pdbx_seq_one_letter_code
_entity_poly.pdbx_strand_id
1 'polypeptide(L)'
;MANVNQVDTELANLNIIDEEEDPIVVLEENKADEESYDLCLVGRVITDSIVNFNSLRNTLADLWHPLRGVSITELENKRILFRFYSEIDFKRVMDGMPWFFNRHLIIFHRLARDEDPNLIQLWNAVFWVQIHNLPKGVTSEGTARQM
;
A
#
# COMPACT_ATOMS: atom_id res chain seq x y z
N MET A 1 -40.71 21.64 37.51
CA MET A 1 -40.05 20.33 37.33
C MET A 1 -39.74 20.20 35.85
N ALA A 2 -38.52 20.59 35.45
CA ALA A 2 -38.09 20.52 34.06
C ALA A 2 -37.73 19.06 33.72
N ASN A 3 -38.21 18.62 32.57
CA ASN A 3 -38.22 17.24 32.09
C ASN A 3 -36.79 16.81 31.71
N VAL A 4 -36.18 15.92 32.52
CA VAL A 4 -34.83 15.38 32.28
C VAL A 4 -34.78 14.46 31.04
N ASN A 5 -35.93 14.09 30.47
CA ASN A 5 -36.01 13.19 29.31
C ASN A 5 -35.89 13.90 27.95
N GLN A 6 -35.38 15.13 27.90
CA GLN A 6 -35.21 15.86 26.63
C GLN A 6 -33.77 15.84 26.11
N VAL A 7 -32.79 15.57 26.98
CA VAL A 7 -31.36 15.54 26.61
C VAL A 7 -30.91 14.18 26.05
N ASP A 8 -31.54 13.07 26.47
CA ASP A 8 -31.21 11.73 25.97
C ASP A 8 -31.71 11.50 24.53
N THR A 9 -32.77 12.20 24.13
CA THR A 9 -33.36 12.10 22.79
C THR A 9 -32.59 12.91 21.74
N GLU A 10 -31.81 13.90 22.17
CA GLU A 10 -30.94 14.68 21.28
C GLU A 10 -29.60 13.98 21.00
N LEU A 11 -29.21 13.00 21.82
CA LEU A 11 -28.02 12.16 21.56
C LEU A 11 -28.29 11.02 20.57
N ALA A 12 -29.55 10.63 20.40
CA ALA A 12 -29.94 9.54 19.50
C ALA A 12 -30.04 9.94 18.01
N ASN A 13 -29.84 11.22 17.69
CA ASN A 13 -29.91 11.76 16.32
C ASN A 13 -28.53 12.12 15.73
N LEU A 14 -27.44 11.66 16.33
CA LEU A 14 -26.15 11.61 15.65
C LEU A 14 -26.14 10.40 14.71
N ASN A 15 -26.82 10.55 13.58
CA ASN A 15 -26.59 9.68 12.45
C ASN A 15 -25.22 10.06 11.89
N ILE A 16 -24.19 9.32 12.29
CA ILE A 16 -22.91 9.35 11.59
C ILE A 16 -23.19 8.75 10.22
N ILE A 17 -23.56 9.61 9.29
CA ILE A 17 -23.28 9.38 7.89
C ILE A 17 -21.75 9.36 7.85
N ASP A 18 -21.17 8.16 7.87
CA ASP A 18 -19.75 7.95 7.51
C ASP A 18 -19.61 8.32 6.03
N GLU A 19 -19.70 9.61 5.73
CA GLU A 19 -19.06 10.24 4.60
C GLU A 19 -17.66 10.66 5.06
N GLU A 20 -16.83 9.68 5.42
CA GLU A 20 -15.41 9.79 5.10
C GLU A 20 -15.28 9.51 3.58
N GLU A 21 -15.86 10.39 2.76
CA GLU A 21 -15.26 10.66 1.45
C GLU A 21 -13.97 11.42 1.74
N ASP A 22 -12.93 10.67 2.12
CA ASP A 22 -11.58 11.09 1.83
C ASP A 22 -11.56 11.48 0.36
N PRO A 23 -10.91 12.60 -0.02
CA PRO A 23 -10.94 13.06 -1.38
C PRO A 23 -10.33 11.98 -2.27
N ILE A 24 -11.18 11.28 -3.03
CA ILE A 24 -10.80 10.44 -4.14
C ILE A 24 -10.19 11.40 -5.17
N VAL A 25 -8.90 11.66 -5.06
CA VAL A 25 -8.13 12.27 -6.15
C VAL A 25 -7.79 11.14 -7.12
N VAL A 26 -8.81 10.67 -7.85
CA VAL A 26 -8.59 10.01 -9.13
C VAL A 26 -8.14 11.11 -10.07
N LEU A 27 -6.81 11.26 -10.16
CA LEU A 27 -6.21 12.08 -11.21
C LEU A 27 -6.68 11.49 -12.54
N GLU A 28 -7.36 12.32 -13.34
CA GLU A 28 -7.72 12.01 -14.71
C GLU A 28 -6.51 11.39 -15.43
N GLU A 29 -6.74 10.28 -16.14
CA GLU A 29 -5.75 9.66 -17.00
C GLU A 29 -5.31 10.68 -18.07
N ASN A 30 -4.25 11.42 -17.78
CA ASN A 30 -3.54 12.20 -18.78
C ASN A 30 -2.90 11.22 -19.77
N LYS A 31 -3.62 10.93 -20.85
CA LYS A 31 -3.14 10.20 -22.02
C LYS A 31 -2.16 11.04 -22.82
N ALA A 32 -1.00 11.34 -22.25
CA ALA A 32 0.16 11.91 -22.96
C ALA A 32 1.34 12.04 -22.00
N ASP A 33 1.91 10.94 -21.56
CA ASP A 33 3.34 10.87 -21.24
C ASP A 33 3.78 9.47 -21.66
N GLU A 34 4.84 9.39 -22.47
CA GLU A 34 5.47 8.13 -22.87
C GLU A 34 5.60 7.19 -21.66
N GLU A 35 5.38 5.90 -21.91
CA GLU A 35 5.19 4.77 -20.99
C GLU A 35 6.36 4.51 -20.02
N SER A 36 6.77 5.52 -19.25
CA SER A 36 7.85 5.38 -18.29
C SER A 36 7.34 4.62 -17.07
N TYR A 37 7.94 3.46 -16.81
CA TYR A 37 7.74 2.66 -15.61
C TYR A 37 8.65 3.09 -14.44
N ASP A 38 9.32 4.24 -14.51
CA ASP A 38 10.35 4.68 -13.55
C ASP A 38 9.88 4.69 -12.08
N LEU A 39 8.57 4.94 -11.84
CA LEU A 39 7.91 4.94 -10.52
C LEU A 39 6.78 3.91 -10.42
N CYS A 40 6.96 2.75 -11.07
CA CYS A 40 5.98 1.67 -11.04
C CYS A 40 6.47 0.44 -10.27
N LEU A 41 5.53 -0.18 -9.55
CA LEU A 41 5.67 -1.52 -8.98
C LEU A 41 4.67 -2.45 -9.64
N VAL A 42 5.11 -3.65 -9.97
CA VAL A 42 4.18 -4.77 -10.18
C VAL A 42 4.19 -5.64 -8.94
N GLY A 43 3.01 -6.02 -8.47
CA GLY A 43 2.89 -6.88 -7.30
C GLY A 43 1.82 -7.95 -7.43
N ARG A 44 1.86 -8.91 -6.51
CA ARG A 44 0.90 -10.01 -6.42
C ARG A 44 0.70 -10.42 -4.97
N VAL A 45 -0.56 -10.59 -4.56
CA VAL A 45 -0.91 -11.17 -3.26
C VAL A 45 -0.69 -12.67 -3.30
N ILE A 46 0.04 -13.20 -2.32
CA ILE A 46 0.36 -14.62 -2.21
C ILE A 46 -0.77 -15.34 -1.50
N THR A 47 -1.77 -15.73 -2.28
CA THR A 47 -2.94 -16.49 -1.84
C THR A 47 -3.58 -17.24 -3.01
N ASP A 48 -4.15 -18.41 -2.72
CA ASP A 48 -4.94 -19.18 -3.69
C ASP A 48 -6.35 -18.62 -3.83
N SER A 49 -6.85 -17.95 -2.78
CA SER A 49 -8.16 -17.32 -2.74
C SER A 49 -8.30 -16.20 -3.78
N ILE A 50 -9.56 -15.88 -4.09
CA ILE A 50 -9.91 -14.70 -4.88
C ILE A 50 -9.78 -13.48 -3.97
N VAL A 51 -9.01 -12.49 -4.41
CA VAL A 51 -8.83 -11.22 -3.71
C VAL A 51 -9.87 -10.24 -4.23
N ASN A 52 -10.61 -9.57 -3.34
CA ASN A 52 -11.43 -8.45 -3.75
C ASN A 52 -10.52 -7.27 -4.08
N PHE A 53 -10.38 -6.98 -5.36
CA PHE A 53 -9.46 -5.96 -5.85
C PHE A 53 -9.82 -4.55 -5.36
N ASN A 54 -11.11 -4.20 -5.29
CA ASN A 54 -11.54 -2.89 -4.78
C ASN A 54 -11.17 -2.72 -3.31
N SER A 55 -11.40 -3.74 -2.47
CA SER A 55 -10.98 -3.71 -1.07
C SER A 55 -9.47 -3.57 -0.93
N LEU A 56 -8.69 -4.32 -1.73
CA LEU A 56 -7.23 -4.21 -1.72
C LEU A 56 -6.77 -2.81 -2.12
N ARG A 57 -7.31 -2.28 -3.22
CA ARG A 57 -6.99 -0.94 -3.72
C ARG A 57 -7.23 0.11 -2.65
N ASN A 58 -8.42 0.14 -2.07
CA ASN A 58 -8.78 1.15 -1.07
C ASN A 58 -7.89 1.00 0.16
N THR A 59 -7.79 -0.21 0.72
CA THR A 59 -6.94 -0.45 1.90
C THR A 59 -5.49 -0.03 1.68
N LEU A 60 -4.89 -0.31 0.52
CA LEU A 60 -3.49 0.10 0.25
C LEU A 60 -3.36 1.60 -0.02
N ALA A 61 -4.31 2.22 -0.72
CA ALA A 61 -4.31 3.66 -0.95
C ALA A 61 -4.42 4.43 0.38
N ASP A 62 -5.32 3.99 1.26
CA ASP A 62 -5.55 4.59 2.58
C ASP A 62 -4.33 4.36 3.49
N LEU A 63 -3.81 3.12 3.52
CA LEU A 63 -2.66 2.75 4.35
C LEU A 63 -1.38 3.50 3.93
N TRP A 64 -1.11 3.58 2.63
CA TRP A 64 0.08 4.26 2.14
C TRP A 64 -0.06 5.77 2.14
N HIS A 65 -1.28 6.29 2.06
CA HIS A 65 -1.62 7.72 2.07
C HIS A 65 -0.61 8.59 1.28
N PRO A 66 -0.42 8.34 -0.02
CA PRO A 66 0.59 9.02 -0.83
C PRO A 66 0.26 10.51 -1.01
N LEU A 67 1.28 11.36 -0.88
CA LEU A 67 1.15 12.81 -0.99
C LEU A 67 0.64 13.26 -2.37
N ARG A 68 1.03 12.57 -3.44
CA ARG A 68 0.60 12.89 -4.82
C ARG A 68 -0.34 11.84 -5.42
N GLY A 69 -0.89 10.96 -4.61
CA GLY A 69 -1.73 9.87 -5.08
C GLY A 69 -0.94 8.68 -5.63
N VAL A 70 -1.67 7.59 -5.88
CA VAL A 70 -1.19 6.38 -6.52
C VAL A 70 -2.30 5.83 -7.42
N SER A 71 -1.97 5.42 -8.64
CA SER A 71 -2.87 4.64 -9.47
C SER A 71 -2.62 3.16 -9.25
N ILE A 72 -3.68 2.41 -8.95
CA ILE A 72 -3.63 0.97 -8.68
C ILE A 72 -4.55 0.27 -9.69
N THR A 73 -3.97 -0.50 -10.61
CA THR A 73 -4.70 -1.19 -11.67
C THR A 73 -4.48 -2.70 -11.60
N GLU A 74 -5.55 -3.46 -11.84
CA GLU A 74 -5.47 -4.92 -11.95
C GLU A 74 -4.96 -5.27 -13.36
N LEU A 75 -4.01 -6.19 -13.41
CA LEU A 75 -3.46 -6.77 -14.62
C LEU A 75 -3.86 -8.25 -14.72
N GLU A 76 -3.41 -8.93 -15.76
CA GLU A 76 -3.64 -10.36 -15.92
C GLU A 76 -2.96 -11.19 -14.81
N ASN A 77 -3.44 -12.42 -14.59
CA ASN A 77 -2.81 -13.40 -13.69
C ASN A 77 -2.65 -12.93 -12.23
N LYS A 78 -3.67 -12.23 -11.69
CA LYS A 78 -3.70 -11.69 -10.31
C LYS A 78 -2.55 -10.71 -10.02
N ARG A 79 -2.02 -10.05 -11.06
CA ARG A 79 -1.00 -9.00 -10.93
C ARG A 79 -1.66 -7.66 -10.73
N ILE A 80 -0.95 -6.77 -10.06
CA ILE A 80 -1.42 -5.44 -9.73
C ILE A 80 -0.29 -4.46 -10.06
N LEU A 81 -0.60 -3.44 -10.85
CA LEU A 81 0.32 -2.36 -11.15
C LEU A 81 0.03 -1.18 -10.22
N PHE A 82 1.08 -0.68 -9.59
CA PHE A 82 1.05 0.50 -8.74
C PHE A 82 1.90 1.58 -9.40
N ARG A 83 1.29 2.68 -9.83
CA ARG A 83 1.97 3.82 -10.43
C ARG A 83 1.92 5.01 -9.46
N PHE A 84 3.10 5.45 -9.03
CA PHE A 84 3.25 6.59 -8.14
C PHE A 84 3.56 7.86 -8.92
N TYR A 85 3.12 9.00 -8.39
CA TYR A 85 3.35 10.32 -9.00
C TYR A 85 4.38 11.16 -8.22
N SER A 86 5.08 10.54 -7.28
CA SER A 86 6.10 11.15 -6.41
C SER A 86 7.16 10.12 -6.04
N GLU A 87 8.43 10.48 -6.22
CA GLU A 87 9.56 9.65 -5.78
C GLU A 87 9.57 9.43 -4.27
N ILE A 88 9.09 10.40 -3.50
CA ILE A 88 9.03 10.33 -2.03
C ILE A 88 8.02 9.26 -1.61
N ASP A 89 6.83 9.23 -2.22
CA ASP A 89 5.79 8.24 -1.94
C ASP A 89 6.27 6.84 -2.36
N PHE A 90 6.84 6.73 -3.56
CA PHE A 90 7.41 5.49 -4.07
C PHE A 90 8.46 4.92 -3.12
N LYS A 91 9.43 5.76 -2.70
CA LYS A 91 10.50 5.36 -1.79
C LYS A 91 9.96 4.96 -0.42
N ARG A 92 8.99 5.69 0.13
CA ARG A 92 8.36 5.36 1.42
C ARG A 92 7.70 3.99 1.38
N VAL A 93 6.99 3.66 0.30
CA VAL A 93 6.36 2.35 0.13
C VAL A 93 7.41 1.24 -0.03
N MET A 94 8.49 1.49 -0.79
CA MET A 94 9.59 0.53 -0.95
C MET A 94 10.33 0.27 0.37
N ASP A 95 10.66 1.31 1.12
CA ASP A 95 11.40 1.20 2.39
C ASP A 95 10.55 0.53 3.49
N GLY A 96 9.22 0.64 3.40
CA GLY A 96 8.26 0.01 4.31
C GLY A 96 7.97 -1.47 4.05
N MET A 97 8.59 -2.09 3.03
CA MET A 97 8.41 -3.51 2.76
C MET A 97 8.89 -4.40 3.92
N PRO A 98 8.25 -5.55 4.17
CA PRO A 98 7.16 -6.16 3.37
C PRO A 98 5.76 -5.59 3.67
N TRP A 99 4.85 -5.64 2.68
CA TRP A 99 3.42 -5.31 2.88
C TRP A 99 2.53 -6.54 2.84
N PHE A 100 1.39 -6.44 3.53
CA PHE A 100 0.40 -7.50 3.63
C PHE A 100 -1.00 -6.96 3.32
N PHE A 101 -1.83 -7.79 2.72
CA PHE A 101 -3.27 -7.57 2.62
C PHE A 101 -4.01 -8.78 3.17
N ASN A 102 -4.92 -8.58 4.13
CA ASN A 102 -5.67 -9.66 4.77
C ASN A 102 -4.80 -10.84 5.27
N ARG A 103 -3.66 -10.53 5.91
CA ARG A 103 -2.64 -11.50 6.37
C ARG A 103 -1.91 -12.29 5.28
N HIS A 104 -2.10 -11.94 4.01
CA HIS A 104 -1.35 -12.49 2.89
C HIS A 104 -0.25 -11.52 2.46
N LEU A 105 0.96 -12.03 2.23
CA LEU A 105 2.09 -11.25 1.75
C LEU A 105 1.80 -10.71 0.36
N ILE A 106 2.22 -9.48 0.08
CA ILE A 106 2.30 -8.94 -1.27
C ILE A 106 3.75 -8.95 -1.70
N ILE A 107 4.06 -9.66 -2.79
CA ILE A 107 5.37 -9.60 -3.43
C ILE A 107 5.35 -8.43 -4.41
N PHE A 108 6.41 -7.62 -4.42
CA PHE A 108 6.59 -6.50 -5.33
C PHE A 108 7.88 -6.63 -6.14
N HIS A 109 7.86 -6.02 -7.32
CA HIS A 109 9.02 -5.80 -8.17
C HIS A 109 8.96 -4.38 -8.72
N ARG A 110 10.09 -3.66 -8.64
CA ARG A 110 10.25 -2.36 -9.28
C ARG A 110 10.51 -2.55 -10.76
N LEU A 111 9.62 -2.01 -11.57
CA LEU A 111 9.74 -2.09 -13.03
C LEU A 111 10.88 -1.21 -13.52
N ALA A 112 11.69 -1.74 -14.43
CA ALA A 112 12.60 -0.99 -15.28
C ALA A 112 11.88 -0.54 -16.57
N ARG A 113 12.50 0.39 -17.32
CA ARG A 113 11.89 1.02 -18.52
C ARG A 113 11.41 0.04 -19.59
N ASP A 114 12.05 -1.12 -19.71
CA ASP A 114 11.79 -2.09 -20.78
C ASP A 114 11.20 -3.42 -20.25
N GLU A 115 10.70 -3.43 -19.02
CA GLU A 115 10.11 -4.62 -18.42
C GLU A 115 8.60 -4.69 -18.64
N ASP A 116 8.12 -5.82 -19.16
CA ASP A 116 6.68 -6.12 -19.20
C ASP A 116 6.20 -6.59 -17.81
N PRO A 117 5.28 -5.87 -17.15
CA PRO A 117 4.73 -6.25 -15.85
C PRO A 117 4.13 -7.66 -15.81
N ASN A 118 3.62 -8.17 -16.94
CA ASN A 118 2.97 -9.48 -17.03
C ASN A 118 3.99 -10.64 -17.05
N LEU A 119 5.24 -10.37 -17.45
CA LEU A 119 6.30 -11.36 -17.57
C LEU A 119 7.20 -11.44 -16.33
N ILE A 120 7.15 -10.45 -15.43
CA ILE A 120 7.96 -10.43 -14.21
C ILE A 120 7.67 -11.62 -13.30
N GLN A 121 8.69 -12.33 -12.85
CA GLN A 121 8.52 -13.39 -11.87
C GLN A 121 8.45 -12.80 -10.45
N LEU A 122 7.33 -13.01 -9.76
CA LEU A 122 7.07 -12.51 -8.40
C LEU A 122 7.16 -13.66 -7.39
N TRP A 123 8.39 -14.09 -7.10
CA TRP A 123 8.71 -15.27 -6.27
C TRP A 123 9.55 -14.95 -5.03
N ASN A 124 10.23 -13.80 -5.04
CA ASN A 124 11.13 -13.38 -3.97
C ASN A 124 10.57 -12.16 -3.24
N ALA A 125 10.74 -12.12 -1.92
CA ALA A 125 10.44 -10.95 -1.11
C ALA A 125 11.60 -10.68 -0.15
N VAL A 126 11.84 -9.40 0.12
CA VAL A 126 12.85 -8.93 1.08
C VAL A 126 12.17 -8.68 2.42
N PHE A 127 12.81 -9.12 3.49
CA PHE A 127 12.30 -8.99 4.86
C PHE A 127 13.35 -8.36 5.75
N TRP A 128 12.89 -7.52 6.68
CA TRP A 128 13.68 -7.11 7.83
C TRP A 128 13.72 -8.26 8.85
N VAL A 129 14.91 -8.79 9.09
CA VAL A 129 15.13 -9.84 10.09
C VAL A 129 15.87 -9.26 11.28
N GLN A 130 15.29 -9.42 12.48
CA GLN A 130 15.96 -9.08 13.71
C GLN A 130 16.70 -10.31 14.23
N ILE A 131 18.02 -10.20 14.37
CA ILE A 131 18.84 -11.28 14.92
C ILE A 131 18.98 -11.07 16.42
N HIS A 132 18.52 -12.05 17.20
CA HIS A 132 18.67 -12.06 18.65
C HIS A 132 19.91 -12.85 19.08
N ASN A 133 20.45 -12.53 20.26
CA ASN A 133 21.55 -13.26 20.91
C ASN A 133 22.84 -13.39 20.07
N LEU A 134 23.24 -12.32 19.36
CA LEU A 134 24.52 -12.27 18.67
C LEU A 134 25.68 -12.52 19.67
N PRO A 135 26.59 -13.47 19.39
CA PRO A 135 27.76 -13.70 20.23
C PRO A 135 28.61 -12.44 20.39
N LYS A 136 29.13 -12.22 21.60
CA LYS A 136 30.04 -11.09 21.87
C LYS A 136 31.27 -11.21 20.96
N GLY A 137 31.53 -10.18 20.14
CA GLY A 137 32.65 -10.12 19.21
C GLY A 137 32.27 -10.15 17.72
N VAL A 138 31.00 -10.35 17.38
CA VAL A 138 30.50 -10.24 16.00
C VAL A 138 29.85 -8.86 15.82
N THR A 139 30.66 -7.86 15.48
CA THR A 139 30.16 -6.55 15.03
C THR A 139 30.57 -6.36 13.58
N SER A 140 29.63 -6.50 12.65
CA SER A 140 29.83 -6.00 11.29
C SER A 140 29.40 -4.54 11.25
N GLU A 141 30.08 -3.72 10.45
CA GLU A 141 29.87 -2.26 10.36
C GLU A 141 28.43 -1.88 9.96
N GLY A 142 27.64 -2.82 9.42
CA GLY A 142 26.22 -2.63 9.08
C GLY A 142 25.20 -3.02 10.17
N THR A 143 25.64 -3.54 11.33
CA THR A 143 24.72 -4.10 12.35
C THR A 143 24.15 -3.05 13.31
N ALA A 144 24.75 -1.85 13.40
CA ALA A 144 24.38 -0.84 14.39
C ALA A 144 23.72 0.38 13.72
N ARG A 145 22.43 0.30 13.40
CA ARG A 145 21.57 1.49 13.42
C ARG A 145 20.82 1.47 14.75
N GLN A 146 21.32 2.25 15.69
CA GLN A 146 20.66 2.53 16.95
C GLN A 146 19.39 3.35 16.62
N MET A 147 18.21 2.78 16.92
CA MET A 147 16.98 3.58 17.05
C MET A 147 17.01 4.34 18.37
#